data_AF-A0A7U4DUV2-F1
#
_entry.id   AF-A0A7U4DUV2-F1
#
_cell.length_a   1.000
_cell.length_b   1.000
_cell.length_c   1.000
_cell.angle_alpha   90.00
_cell.angle_beta   90.00
_cell.angle_gamma   90.00
#
_symmetry.space_group_name_H-M   'P 1'
#
loop_
_entity.id
_entity.type
_entity.pdbx_description
1 polymer ?
#
loop_
_entity_poly.entity_id
_entity_poly.type
_entity_poly.pdbx_seq_one_letter_code
_entity_poly.pdbx_strand_id
1 'polypeptide(L)'
;MTEKDFNQRKVTDDYAPEMARIKLVSFFEGYPSLLETVQTLNRTQACVLAALLDDKSITTSGYTIPADYGVKRASAVIHALEKIHSFPISSRRVETESDVGNRTKQSLFFITHEDQERLKAEPESVLKERHESACRKKESQAQKELGRLVKEYGEEGVFELLKRAANDEAGADSNAS
;
A
#
# COMPACT_ATOMS: atom_id res chain seq x y z
N MET A 1 -0.92 31.84 -21.45
CA MET A 1 -0.58 30.53 -20.84
C MET A 1 -0.52 30.76 -19.35
N THR A 2 -1.67 30.66 -18.70
CA THR A 2 -1.87 31.05 -17.29
C THR A 2 -1.77 29.84 -16.37
N GLU A 3 -0.87 29.98 -15.40
CA GLU A 3 -0.91 29.47 -14.04
C GLU A 3 -1.12 27.96 -13.82
N LYS A 4 0.02 27.29 -13.59
CA LYS A 4 0.13 25.95 -13.02
C LYS A 4 -0.31 25.95 -11.55
N ASP A 5 -1.62 25.92 -11.31
CA ASP A 5 -2.17 25.51 -10.02
C ASP A 5 -2.84 24.16 -10.18
N PHE A 6 -2.04 23.09 -10.25
CA PHE A 6 -2.55 21.74 -10.00
C PHE A 6 -2.72 21.56 -8.49
N ASN A 7 -3.65 22.32 -7.91
CA ASN A 7 -3.99 22.22 -6.51
C ASN A 7 -4.86 20.97 -6.35
N GLN A 8 -4.21 19.85 -6.02
CA GLN A 8 -4.90 18.58 -5.82
C GLN A 8 -6.00 18.76 -4.79
N ARG A 9 -7.21 18.31 -5.12
CA ARG A 9 -8.34 18.37 -4.19
C ARG A 9 -8.07 17.46 -3.00
N LYS A 10 -8.64 17.79 -1.83
CA LYS A 10 -8.57 16.87 -0.70
C LYS A 10 -9.54 15.73 -0.97
N VAL A 11 -9.07 14.50 -0.77
CA VAL A 11 -9.92 13.30 -0.96
C VAL A 11 -11.20 13.37 -0.11
N THR A 12 -11.14 13.99 1.07
CA THR A 12 -12.26 14.11 2.00
C THR A 12 -13.36 15.05 1.54
N ASP A 13 -13.09 15.91 0.56
CA ASP A 13 -14.09 16.86 0.06
C ASP A 13 -15.14 16.14 -0.79
N ASP A 14 -14.71 15.16 -1.59
CA ASP A 14 -15.59 14.33 -2.44
C ASP A 14 -15.92 12.98 -1.78
N TYR A 15 -15.03 12.47 -0.91
CA TYR A 15 -15.17 11.19 -0.20
C TYR A 15 -15.11 11.42 1.30
N ALA A 16 -16.11 12.09 1.86
CA ALA A 16 -16.25 12.18 3.32
C ALA A 16 -16.25 10.78 3.94
N PRO A 17 -15.67 10.55 5.13
CA PRO A 17 -15.46 9.22 5.69
C PRO A 17 -16.72 8.34 5.74
N GLU A 18 -17.86 8.92 6.11
CA GLU A 18 -19.14 8.23 6.20
C GLU A 18 -19.64 7.82 4.81
N MET A 19 -19.56 8.74 3.84
CA MET A 19 -19.93 8.47 2.44
C MET A 19 -19.03 7.43 1.78
N ALA A 20 -17.72 7.52 2.04
CA ALA A 20 -16.75 6.56 1.56
C ALA A 20 -17.07 5.15 2.09
N ARG A 21 -17.41 5.01 3.38
CA ARG A 21 -17.81 3.72 3.95
C ARG A 21 -19.09 3.16 3.34
N ILE A 22 -20.13 3.98 3.19
CA ILE A 22 -21.39 3.56 2.54
C ILE A 22 -21.09 3.04 1.13
N LYS A 23 -20.25 3.76 0.38
CA LYS A 23 -19.86 3.36 -0.96
C LYS A 23 -19.08 2.05 -0.99
N LEU A 24 -18.13 1.87 -0.09
CA LEU A 24 -17.35 0.61 0.02
C LEU A 24 -18.25 -0.57 0.40
N VAL A 25 -19.18 -0.37 1.33
CA VAL A 25 -20.15 -1.41 1.73
C VAL A 25 -21.04 -1.80 0.56
N SER A 26 -21.53 -0.83 -0.20
CA SER A 26 -22.32 -1.11 -1.42
C SER A 26 -21.49 -1.77 -2.52
N PHE A 27 -20.23 -1.37 -2.71
CA PHE A 27 -19.36 -1.97 -3.72
C PHE A 27 -19.05 -3.45 -3.44
N PHE A 28 -18.87 -3.81 -2.17
CA PHE A 28 -18.60 -5.18 -1.74
C PHE A 28 -19.84 -5.90 -1.21
N GLU A 29 -21.03 -5.43 -1.59
CA GLU A 29 -22.29 -6.09 -1.25
C GLU A 29 -22.28 -7.53 -1.82
N GLY A 30 -22.45 -8.52 -0.94
CA GLY A 30 -22.32 -9.93 -1.30
C GLY A 30 -20.99 -10.59 -0.92
N TYR A 31 -20.01 -9.84 -0.39
CA TYR A 31 -18.72 -10.37 0.04
C TYR A 31 -18.45 -10.04 1.53
N PRO A 32 -18.97 -10.84 2.47
CA PRO A 32 -18.89 -10.56 3.91
C PRO A 32 -17.46 -10.36 4.43
N SER A 33 -16.50 -11.13 3.93
CA SER A 33 -15.08 -11.05 4.31
C SER A 33 -14.46 -9.68 3.97
N LEU A 34 -14.88 -9.07 2.86
CA LEU A 34 -14.45 -7.73 2.46
C LEU A 34 -15.17 -6.64 3.25
N LEU A 35 -16.42 -6.86 3.64
CA LEU A 35 -17.14 -5.92 4.52
C LEU A 35 -16.47 -5.81 5.89
N GLU A 36 -16.02 -6.94 6.46
CA GLU A 36 -15.20 -6.94 7.68
C GLU A 36 -13.91 -6.13 7.47
N THR A 37 -13.23 -6.33 6.33
CA THR A 37 -12.04 -5.56 5.98
C THR A 37 -12.34 -4.06 5.93
N VAL A 38 -13.43 -3.65 5.29
CA VAL A 38 -13.87 -2.24 5.20
C VAL A 38 -14.12 -1.63 6.58
N GLN A 39 -14.65 -2.40 7.52
CA GLN A 39 -14.89 -1.94 8.90
C GLN A 39 -13.57 -1.68 9.65
N THR A 40 -12.52 -2.46 9.39
CA THR A 40 -11.19 -2.26 10.02
C THR A 40 -10.43 -1.04 9.48
N LEU A 41 -10.79 -0.52 8.31
CA LEU A 41 -10.11 0.64 7.72
C LEU A 41 -10.29 1.88 8.59
N ASN A 42 -9.23 2.65 8.76
CA ASN A 42 -9.32 3.98 9.33
C ASN A 42 -10.00 4.98 8.36
N ARG A 43 -10.35 6.17 8.86
CA ARG A 43 -11.07 7.19 8.07
C ARG A 43 -10.37 7.50 6.74
N THR A 44 -9.06 7.78 6.78
CA THR A 44 -8.29 8.14 5.58
C THR A 44 -8.18 6.97 4.59
N GLN A 45 -7.95 5.75 5.09
CA GLN A 45 -7.91 4.54 4.26
C GLN A 45 -9.22 4.31 3.53
N ALA A 46 -10.36 4.47 4.21
CA ALA A 46 -11.67 4.33 3.60
C ALA A 46 -11.90 5.37 2.49
N CYS A 47 -11.59 6.65 2.74
CA CYS A 47 -11.69 7.71 1.73
C CYS A 47 -10.81 7.42 0.51
N VAL A 48 -9.56 7.04 0.74
CA VAL A 48 -8.60 6.75 -0.33
C VAL A 48 -9.01 5.53 -1.15
N LEU A 49 -9.45 4.45 -0.50
CA LEU A 49 -9.92 3.26 -1.19
C LEU A 49 -11.16 3.55 -2.03
N ALA A 50 -12.13 4.28 -1.48
CA ALA A 50 -13.35 4.65 -2.21
C ALA A 50 -13.03 5.48 -3.47
N ALA A 51 -12.09 6.42 -3.37
CA ALA A 51 -11.61 7.17 -4.53
C ALA A 51 -10.90 6.28 -5.56
N LEU A 52 -10.02 5.39 -5.12
CA LEU A 52 -9.30 4.48 -6.02
C LEU A 52 -10.23 3.52 -6.78
N LEU A 53 -11.32 3.06 -6.15
CA LEU A 53 -12.34 2.22 -6.80
C LEU A 53 -13.20 2.98 -7.80
N ASP A 54 -13.20 4.31 -7.74
CA ASP A 54 -13.86 5.24 -8.67
C ASP A 54 -12.96 5.72 -9.81
N ASP A 55 -11.89 4.97 -10.09
CA ASP A 55 -10.90 5.32 -11.11
C ASP A 55 -10.20 6.66 -10.86
N LYS A 56 -10.10 7.06 -9.58
CA LYS A 56 -9.39 8.27 -9.18
C LYS A 56 -7.95 7.96 -8.81
N SER A 57 -7.08 8.89 -9.15
CA SER A 57 -5.66 8.83 -8.87
C SER A 57 -5.31 9.63 -7.61
N ILE A 58 -4.41 9.07 -6.81
CA ILE A 58 -3.99 9.62 -5.52
C ILE A 58 -2.51 9.90 -5.54
N THR A 59 -2.09 11.00 -4.93
CA THR A 59 -0.67 11.30 -4.70
C THR A 59 -0.46 11.97 -3.36
N THR A 60 0.80 12.18 -2.98
CA THR A 60 1.14 12.97 -1.80
C THR A 60 0.84 14.45 -2.05
N SER A 61 0.11 15.10 -1.13
CA SER A 61 -0.14 16.56 -1.20
C SER A 61 1.16 17.38 -1.15
N GLY A 62 1.15 18.58 -1.74
CA GLY A 62 2.28 19.54 -1.71
C GLY A 62 3.28 19.39 -2.87
N TYR A 63 2.82 18.78 -3.97
CA TYR A 63 3.61 18.59 -5.18
C TYR A 63 2.73 18.85 -6.40
N THR A 64 3.31 19.45 -7.44
CA THR A 64 2.59 19.77 -8.68
C THR A 64 2.46 18.52 -9.57
N ILE A 65 1.60 17.58 -9.17
CA ILE A 65 1.36 16.31 -9.88
C ILE A 65 -0.07 16.32 -10.42
N PRO A 66 -0.29 15.90 -11.68
CA PRO A 66 -1.62 15.72 -12.24
C PRO A 66 -2.26 14.44 -11.65
N ALA A 67 -2.83 14.58 -10.46
CA ALA A 67 -3.61 13.57 -9.76
C ALA A 67 -4.97 14.16 -9.37
N ASP A 68 -5.98 13.31 -9.21
CA ASP A 68 -7.32 13.77 -8.79
C ASP A 68 -7.30 14.31 -7.35
N TYR A 69 -6.60 13.61 -6.46
CA TYR A 69 -6.52 13.98 -5.04
C TYR A 69 -5.12 13.91 -4.44
N GLY A 70 -4.90 14.80 -3.48
CA GLY A 70 -3.70 14.89 -2.68
C GLY A 70 -3.98 14.42 -1.27
N VAL A 71 -3.16 13.49 -0.77
CA VAL A 71 -3.29 12.94 0.59
C VAL A 71 -1.98 13.09 1.35
N LYS A 72 -2.06 13.57 2.60
CA LYS A 72 -0.90 13.62 3.49
C LYS A 72 -0.43 12.19 3.79
N ARG A 73 0.86 11.92 3.58
CA ARG A 73 1.47 10.58 3.74
C ARG A 73 0.77 9.51 2.87
N ALA A 74 0.43 9.84 1.63
CA ALA A 74 -0.23 8.93 0.69
C ALA A 74 0.47 7.55 0.64
N SER A 75 1.79 7.51 0.55
CA SER A 75 2.55 6.25 0.51
C SER A 75 2.28 5.33 1.70
N ALA A 76 2.10 5.86 2.91
CA ALA A 76 1.82 5.04 4.09
C ALA A 76 0.39 4.47 4.05
N VAL A 77 -0.57 5.27 3.60
CA VAL A 77 -1.97 4.85 3.44
C VAL A 77 -2.06 3.76 2.37
N ILE A 78 -1.42 3.98 1.22
CA ILE A 78 -1.38 3.02 0.12
C ILE A 78 -0.65 1.74 0.54
N HIS A 79 0.46 1.85 1.27
CA HIS A 79 1.17 0.68 1.78
C HIS A 79 0.26 -0.20 2.65
N ALA A 80 -0.55 0.39 3.53
CA ALA A 80 -1.50 -0.37 4.33
C ALA A 80 -2.56 -1.05 3.45
N LEU A 81 -3.17 -0.34 2.51
CA LEU A 81 -4.17 -0.89 1.60
C LEU A 81 -3.60 -2.02 0.72
N GLU A 82 -2.39 -1.86 0.20
CA GLU A 82 -1.74 -2.82 -0.69
C GLU A 82 -1.16 -4.03 0.07
N LYS A 83 -0.45 -3.80 1.19
CA LYS A 83 0.31 -4.87 1.88
C LYS A 83 -0.46 -5.57 2.98
N ILE A 84 -1.37 -4.87 3.66
CA ILE A 84 -2.15 -5.43 4.77
C ILE A 84 -3.48 -5.95 4.24
N HIS A 85 -4.16 -5.15 3.42
CA HIS A 85 -5.49 -5.50 2.90
C HIS A 85 -5.47 -6.06 1.47
N SER A 86 -4.28 -6.22 0.87
CA SER A 86 -4.07 -6.89 -0.43
C SER A 86 -4.82 -6.26 -1.63
N PHE A 87 -5.20 -4.98 -1.54
CA PHE A 87 -5.83 -4.29 -2.67
C PHE A 87 -4.86 -4.12 -3.85
N PRO A 88 -5.34 -4.27 -5.10
CA PRO A 88 -4.52 -4.22 -6.31
C PRO A 88 -4.18 -2.77 -6.71
N ILE A 89 -3.37 -2.09 -5.88
CA ILE A 89 -2.97 -0.71 -6.13
C ILE A 89 -1.67 -0.69 -6.93
N SER A 90 -1.70 0.00 -8.06
CA SER A 90 -0.54 0.28 -8.90
C SER A 90 0.06 1.64 -8.57
N SER A 91 1.35 1.81 -8.86
CA SER A 91 2.05 3.08 -8.69
C SER A 91 2.89 3.43 -9.92
N ARG A 92 2.94 4.71 -10.27
CA ARG A 92 3.81 5.27 -11.30
C ARG A 92 4.61 6.41 -10.73
N ARG A 93 5.92 6.43 -10.97
CA ARG A 93 6.78 7.56 -10.60
C ARG A 93 6.61 8.69 -11.61
N VAL A 94 6.39 9.89 -11.11
CA VAL A 94 6.26 11.13 -11.90
C VAL A 94 7.32 12.11 -11.40
N GLU A 95 8.02 12.77 -12.33
CA GLU A 95 8.93 13.87 -12.00
C GLU A 95 8.12 15.14 -11.78
N THR A 96 8.39 15.81 -10.67
CA THR A 96 7.57 16.91 -10.16
C THR A 96 8.46 17.98 -9.57
N GLU A 97 7.91 19.18 -9.49
CA GLU A 97 8.45 20.26 -8.69
C GLU A 97 7.69 20.29 -7.37
N SER A 98 8.39 20.53 -6.26
CA SER A 98 7.76 20.81 -4.97
C SER A 98 7.38 22.29 -4.88
N ASP A 99 6.56 22.62 -3.88
CA ASP A 99 6.16 24.00 -3.60
C ASP A 99 7.35 24.94 -3.29
N VAL A 100 8.53 24.38 -3.00
CA VAL A 100 9.79 25.10 -2.75
C VAL A 100 10.76 25.08 -3.96
N GLY A 101 10.28 24.70 -5.15
CA GLY A 101 11.05 24.73 -6.40
C GLY A 101 12.02 23.56 -6.61
N ASN A 102 12.03 22.57 -5.70
CA ASN A 102 12.93 21.42 -5.83
C ASN A 102 12.31 20.34 -6.72
N ARG A 103 13.08 19.87 -7.71
CA ARG A 103 12.69 18.73 -8.54
C ARG A 103 12.83 17.42 -7.76
N THR A 104 11.75 16.65 -7.70
CA THR A 104 11.70 15.37 -7.01
C THR A 104 10.84 14.35 -7.78
N LYS A 105 10.98 13.07 -7.44
CA LYS A 105 10.14 12.00 -7.98
C LYS A 105 9.10 11.62 -6.95
N GLN A 106 7.84 11.74 -7.32
CA GLN A 106 6.71 11.34 -6.46
C GLN A 106 5.95 10.19 -7.08
N SER A 107 5.19 9.48 -6.25
CA SER A 107 4.40 8.33 -6.68
C SER A 107 2.94 8.74 -6.88
N LEU A 108 2.44 8.48 -8.08
CA LEU A 108 1.02 8.51 -8.42
C LEU A 108 0.45 7.10 -8.23
N PHE A 109 -0.61 6.97 -7.45
CA PHE A 109 -1.25 5.70 -7.11
C PHE A 109 -2.64 5.61 -7.76
N PHE A 110 -2.98 4.44 -8.28
CA PHE A 110 -4.24 4.18 -8.99
C PHE A 110 -4.53 2.67 -9.00
N ILE A 111 -5.79 2.29 -9.23
CA ILE A 111 -6.16 0.90 -9.58
C ILE A 111 -6.37 0.86 -11.09
N THR A 112 -5.79 -0.14 -11.77
CA THR A 112 -5.93 -0.26 -13.22
C THR A 112 -7.39 -0.54 -13.60
N HIS A 113 -7.78 -0.18 -14.82
CA HIS A 113 -9.14 -0.49 -15.30
C HIS A 113 -9.44 -1.99 -15.25
N GLU A 114 -8.47 -2.81 -15.66
CA GLU A 114 -8.55 -4.28 -15.59
C GLU A 114 -8.75 -4.77 -14.14
N ASP A 115 -7.95 -4.28 -13.19
CA ASP A 115 -8.12 -4.64 -11.78
C ASP A 115 -9.49 -4.17 -11.22
N GLN A 116 -10.02 -3.04 -11.68
CA GLN A 116 -11.36 -2.57 -11.28
C GLN A 116 -12.47 -3.49 -11.79
N GLU A 117 -12.41 -3.90 -13.05
CA GLU A 117 -13.38 -4.85 -13.61
C GLU A 117 -13.34 -6.18 -12.86
N ARG A 118 -12.13 -6.68 -12.57
CA ARG A 118 -11.95 -7.90 -11.80
C ARG A 118 -12.45 -7.76 -10.36
N LEU A 119 -12.23 -6.62 -9.70
CA LEU A 119 -12.75 -6.36 -8.35
C LEU A 119 -14.28 -6.29 -8.32
N LYS A 120 -14.93 -5.85 -9.40
CA LYS A 120 -16.40 -5.85 -9.50
C LYS A 120 -16.95 -7.27 -9.70
N ALA A 121 -16.24 -8.10 -10.46
CA ALA A 121 -16.67 -9.46 -10.76
C ALA A 121 -16.39 -10.44 -9.60
N GLU A 122 -15.14 -10.51 -9.14
CA GLU A 122 -14.65 -11.51 -8.16
C GLU A 122 -13.59 -10.92 -7.21
N PRO A 123 -13.96 -10.02 -6.29
CA PRO A 123 -13.01 -9.30 -5.45
C PRO A 123 -12.19 -10.20 -4.52
N GLU A 124 -12.78 -11.25 -3.94
CA GLU A 124 -12.05 -12.19 -3.06
C GLU A 124 -10.91 -12.89 -3.81
N SER A 125 -11.17 -13.31 -5.04
CA SER A 125 -10.17 -13.97 -5.90
C SER A 125 -9.00 -13.02 -6.21
N VAL A 126 -9.30 -11.76 -6.56
CA VAL A 126 -8.28 -10.73 -6.79
C VAL A 126 -7.43 -10.48 -5.55
N LEU A 127 -8.06 -10.26 -4.38
CA LEU A 127 -7.33 -9.98 -3.14
C LEU A 127 -6.47 -11.17 -2.73
N LYS A 128 -6.97 -12.41 -2.88
CA LYS A 128 -6.22 -13.63 -2.61
C LYS A 128 -5.01 -13.78 -3.52
N GLU A 129 -5.18 -13.59 -4.83
CA GLU A 129 -4.07 -13.66 -5.79
C GLU A 129 -2.98 -12.62 -5.49
N ARG A 130 -3.41 -11.39 -5.13
CA ARG A 130 -2.49 -10.32 -4.72
C ARG A 130 -1.73 -10.68 -3.45
N HIS A 131 -2.43 -11.24 -2.45
CA HIS A 131 -1.81 -11.71 -1.22
C HIS A 131 -0.77 -12.82 -1.48
N GLU A 132 -1.15 -13.86 -2.21
CA GLU A 132 -0.26 -14.97 -2.55
C GLU A 132 0.97 -14.50 -3.33
N SER A 133 0.76 -13.60 -4.30
CA SER A 133 1.85 -12.98 -5.07
C SER A 133 2.80 -12.18 -4.17
N ALA A 134 2.29 -11.48 -3.16
CA ALA A 134 3.12 -10.76 -2.20
C ALA A 134 3.93 -11.71 -1.32
N CYS A 135 3.32 -12.81 -0.84
CA CYS A 135 4.00 -13.84 -0.06
C CYS A 135 5.12 -14.50 -0.85
N ARG A 136 4.87 -14.92 -2.10
CA ARG A 136 5.90 -15.50 -2.99
C ARG A 136 7.07 -14.54 -3.24
N LYS A 137 6.80 -13.24 -3.39
CA LYS A 137 7.85 -12.22 -3.53
C LYS A 137 8.71 -12.09 -2.28
N LYS A 138 8.10 -12.10 -1.09
CA LYS A 138 8.83 -12.08 0.19
C LYS A 138 9.70 -13.31 0.35
N GLU A 139 9.15 -14.49 0.06
CA GLU A 139 9.88 -15.75 0.11
C GLU A 139 11.06 -15.75 -0.87
N SER A 140 10.85 -15.35 -2.12
CA SER A 140 11.93 -15.24 -3.12
C SER A 140 13.01 -14.25 -2.69
N GLN A 141 12.65 -13.14 -2.04
CA GLN A 141 13.61 -12.18 -1.51
C GLN A 141 14.42 -12.77 -0.36
N ALA A 142 13.77 -13.45 0.58
CA ALA A 142 14.43 -14.15 1.68
C ALA A 142 15.39 -15.24 1.16
N GLN A 143 14.98 -16.01 0.14
CA GLN A 143 15.85 -16.99 -0.52
C GLN A 143 17.07 -16.34 -1.17
N LYS A 144 16.92 -15.17 -1.80
CA LYS A 144 18.07 -14.42 -2.38
C LYS A 144 19.03 -13.94 -1.29
N GLU A 145 18.50 -13.48 -0.16
CA GLU A 145 19.31 -13.04 0.98
C GLU A 145 20.06 -14.22 1.61
N LEU A 146 19.38 -15.35 1.84
CA LEU A 146 20.01 -16.60 2.25
C LEU A 146 21.12 -17.02 1.26
N GLY A 147 20.84 -16.97 -0.04
CA GLY A 147 21.84 -17.28 -1.06
C GLY A 147 23.06 -16.35 -1.06
N ARG A 148 22.93 -15.10 -0.59
CA ARG A 148 24.06 -14.19 -0.39
C ARG A 148 24.86 -14.60 0.86
N LEU A 149 24.17 -14.89 1.96
CA LEU A 149 24.81 -15.33 3.20
C LEU A 149 25.59 -16.64 3.01
N VAL A 150 25.04 -17.61 2.28
CA VAL A 150 25.72 -18.88 1.98
C VAL A 150 26.99 -18.64 1.16
N LYS A 151 26.99 -17.68 0.23
CA LYS A 151 28.20 -17.31 -0.54
C LYS A 151 29.28 -16.65 0.32
N GLU A 152 28.89 -15.93 1.36
CA GLU A 152 29.82 -15.18 2.21
C GLU A 152 30.41 -16.03 3.34
N TYR A 153 29.57 -16.84 4.00
CA TYR A 153 29.94 -17.57 5.21
C TYR A 153 30.02 -19.10 5.03
N GLY A 154 29.61 -19.62 3.88
CA GLY A 154 29.37 -21.06 3.69
C GLY A 154 28.13 -21.55 4.44
N GLU A 155 27.66 -22.76 4.13
CA GLU A 155 26.44 -23.33 4.74
C GLU A 155 26.54 -23.44 6.26
N GLU A 156 27.68 -23.92 6.77
CA GLU A 156 27.94 -24.06 8.20
C GLU A 156 27.95 -22.70 8.93
N GLY A 157 28.57 -21.68 8.32
CA GLY A 157 28.61 -20.34 8.89
C GLY A 157 27.23 -19.69 8.98
N VAL A 158 26.38 -19.90 7.97
CA VAL A 158 24.97 -19.46 8.02
C VAL A 158 24.19 -20.19 9.11
N PHE A 159 24.41 -21.49 9.29
CA PHE A 159 23.72 -22.25 10.34
C PHE A 159 24.09 -21.77 11.75
N GLU A 160 25.36 -21.45 11.99
CA GLU A 160 25.81 -20.85 13.26
C GLU A 160 25.23 -19.44 13.48
N LEU A 161 25.12 -18.62 12.43
CA LEU A 161 24.45 -17.32 12.50
C LEU A 161 22.96 -17.47 12.88
N LEU A 162 22.27 -18.43 12.27
CA LEU A 162 20.86 -18.72 12.58
C LEU A 162 20.67 -19.18 14.03
N LYS A 163 21.56 -20.05 14.54
CA LYS A 163 21.54 -20.47 15.96
C LYS A 163 21.73 -19.29 16.91
N ARG A 164 22.69 -18.40 16.61
CA ARG A 164 22.93 -17.21 17.44
C ARG A 164 21.73 -16.28 17.45
N ALA A 165 21.18 -15.97 16.28
CA ALA A 165 19.99 -15.13 16.15
C ALA A 165 18.79 -15.71 16.91
N ALA A 166 18.57 -17.03 16.83
CA ALA A 166 17.48 -17.70 17.56
C ALA A 166 17.67 -17.67 19.09
N ASN A 167 18.93 -17.62 19.58
CA ASN A 167 19.24 -17.58 21.00
C ASN A 167 19.30 -16.16 21.58
N ASP A 168 19.57 -15.14 20.76
CA ASP A 168 19.55 -13.73 21.20
C ASP A 168 18.12 -13.26 21.56
N GLU A 169 17.08 -13.76 20.90
CA GLU A 169 15.68 -13.48 21.27
C GLU A 169 15.26 -14.08 22.63
N ALA A 170 16.00 -15.08 23.13
CA ALA A 170 15.73 -15.71 24.42
C ALA A 170 16.36 -14.97 25.63
N GLY A 171 17.16 -13.93 25.40
CA GLY A 171 17.97 -13.25 26.43
C GLY A 171 17.45 -11.91 26.96
N ALA A 172 16.31 -11.40 26.46
CA ALA A 172 15.88 -10.03 26.75
C ALA A 172 15.00 -9.83 28.00
N ASP A 173 14.75 -10.85 28.82
CA ASP A 173 13.87 -10.77 30.01
C ASP A 173 14.54 -11.23 31.32
N SER A 174 15.82 -10.91 31.52
CA SER A 174 16.46 -11.07 32.82
C SER A 174 17.30 -9.86 33.18
N ASN A 175 16.64 -8.76 33.56
CA ASN A 175 17.14 -7.80 34.56
C ASN A 175 16.05 -6.78 34.91
N ALA A 176 15.12 -7.20 35.76
CA ALA A 176 14.34 -6.30 36.61
C ALA A 176 14.30 -6.91 38.02
N SER A 177 15.31 -6.61 38.83
CA SER A 177 15.30 -6.70 40.30
C SER A 177 16.35 -5.75 40.85
#